data_AF-A0A314XJX2-F1
#
_entry.id   AF-A0A314XJX2-F1
#
_cell.length_a   1.000
_cell.length_b   1.000
_cell.length_c   1.000
_cell.angle_alpha   90.00
_cell.angle_beta   90.00
_cell.angle_gamma   90.00
#
_symmetry.space_group_name_H-M   'P 1'
#
loop_
_entity.id
_entity.type
_entity.pdbx_description
1 polymer ?
#
loop_
_entity_poly.entity_id
_entity_poly.type
_entity_poly.pdbx_seq_one_letter_code
_entity_poly.pdbx_strand_id
1 'polypeptide(L)'
;MNSVDISGMRLETLKFTQCFGECCVNIFAPNLQTFYWASNNISGKCLIQSFPILRKADIYYPFTVEGIKIHSTVNLFSAISQVQNLRLSFEIFEILSERYFEFGGLPCSFINLKSLQIDTSWSKSHIPGIACLFKSSVVVHTLGIEIKSYCWPGNKWNNNLLDNGHCTEEQFWDAQAQTLSPFLCHLKVVKIRVFQNMGHEGVISIARFLLEHGKNLQEMIITTPRYYTKPLM
;
A
#
# COMPACT_ATOMS: atom_id res chain seq x y z
N MET A 1 9.66 -27.12 11.42
CA MET A 1 9.23 -25.88 10.74
C MET A 1 7.71 -25.95 10.71
N ASN A 2 7.01 -25.04 11.38
CA ASN A 2 5.56 -25.16 11.54
C ASN A 2 4.88 -24.56 10.31
N SER A 3 4.07 -25.37 9.61
CA SER A 3 3.18 -24.93 8.54
C SER A 3 1.73 -24.93 9.03
N VAL A 4 0.97 -23.96 8.58
CA VAL A 4 -0.47 -23.84 8.84
C VAL A 4 -1.19 -23.98 7.50
N ASP A 5 -1.91 -25.08 7.34
CA ASP A 5 -2.71 -25.36 6.15
C ASP A 5 -4.18 -25.08 6.43
N ILE A 6 -4.78 -24.19 5.66
CA ILE A 6 -6.18 -23.76 5.82
C ILE A 6 -6.91 -24.06 4.52
N SER A 7 -7.87 -24.97 4.61
CA SER A 7 -8.71 -25.36 3.47
C SER A 7 -10.18 -25.15 3.83
N GLY A 8 -10.94 -24.51 2.96
CA GLY A 8 -12.34 -24.20 3.21
C GLY A 8 -13.11 -23.84 1.95
N MET A 9 -13.80 -24.83 1.36
CA MET A 9 -14.62 -24.61 0.15
C MET A 9 -15.79 -23.66 0.38
N ARG A 10 -16.30 -23.53 1.61
CA ARG A 10 -17.40 -22.61 1.96
C ARG A 10 -16.91 -21.34 2.66
N LEU A 11 -15.60 -21.17 2.80
CA LEU A 11 -15.03 -20.07 3.56
C LEU A 11 -15.08 -18.78 2.73
N GLU A 12 -15.90 -17.83 3.17
CA GLU A 12 -16.09 -16.55 2.48
C GLU A 12 -15.25 -15.41 3.08
N THR A 13 -14.91 -15.52 4.37
CA THR A 13 -14.14 -14.52 5.10
C THR A 13 -13.03 -15.20 5.89
N LEU A 14 -11.82 -14.66 5.78
CA LEU A 14 -10.66 -15.12 6.54
C LEU A 14 -9.92 -13.90 7.10
N LYS A 15 -9.65 -13.94 8.41
CA LYS A 15 -8.98 -12.86 9.12
C LYS A 15 -7.88 -13.42 10.00
N PHE A 16 -6.68 -12.87 9.85
CA PHE A 16 -5.57 -13.12 10.75
C PHE A 16 -5.15 -11.84 11.44
N THR A 17 -4.93 -11.90 12.73
CA THR A 17 -4.48 -10.77 13.54
C THR A 17 -3.56 -11.31 14.62
N GLN A 18 -2.25 -11.00 14.53
CA GLN A 18 -1.26 -11.45 15.51
C GLN A 18 -1.28 -12.97 15.77
N CYS A 19 -1.55 -13.74 14.72
CA CYS A 19 -1.67 -15.19 14.78
C CYS A 19 -0.32 -15.90 14.55
N PHE A 20 0.56 -15.31 13.75
CA PHE A 20 1.75 -16.00 13.24
C PHE A 20 3.03 -15.19 13.40
N GLY A 21 4.05 -15.82 13.99
CA GLY A 21 5.45 -15.42 13.86
C GLY A 21 6.00 -15.86 12.50
N GLU A 22 7.20 -16.46 12.46
CA GLU A 22 7.76 -17.04 11.24
C GLU A 22 7.14 -18.41 10.88
N CYS A 23 5.87 -18.42 10.48
CA CYS A 23 5.20 -19.64 10.03
C CYS A 23 4.87 -19.60 8.53
N CYS A 24 4.92 -20.77 7.89
CA CYS A 24 4.44 -20.92 6.51
C CYS A 24 2.92 -21.08 6.54
N VAL A 25 2.19 -20.24 5.83
CA VAL A 25 0.72 -20.33 5.75
C VAL A 25 0.33 -20.67 4.32
N ASN A 26 -0.40 -21.78 4.17
CA ASN A 26 -0.97 -22.21 2.90
C ASN A 26 -2.49 -22.12 2.99
N ILE A 27 -3.10 -21.45 2.02
CA ILE A 27 -4.55 -21.17 2.04
C ILE A 27 -5.18 -21.68 0.75
N PHE A 28 -6.15 -22.57 0.89
CA PHE A 28 -7.03 -23.04 -0.17
C PHE A 28 -8.50 -22.70 0.18
N ALA A 29 -8.93 -21.52 -0.25
CA ALA A 29 -10.29 -21.04 -0.04
C ALA A 29 -10.81 -20.40 -1.33
N PRO A 30 -11.25 -21.20 -2.32
CA PRO A 30 -11.61 -20.68 -3.64
C PRO A 30 -12.83 -19.74 -3.61
N ASN A 31 -13.67 -19.84 -2.58
CA ASN A 31 -14.85 -18.98 -2.39
C ASN A 31 -14.60 -17.79 -1.44
N LEU A 32 -13.32 -17.48 -1.16
CA LEU A 32 -12.96 -16.38 -0.28
C LEU A 32 -13.28 -15.03 -0.94
N GLN A 33 -14.10 -14.22 -0.28
CA GLN A 33 -14.53 -12.91 -0.74
C GLN A 33 -13.84 -11.77 0.02
N THR A 34 -13.52 -11.99 1.29
CA THR A 34 -12.84 -11.02 2.16
C THR A 34 -11.63 -11.64 2.83
N PHE A 35 -10.48 -10.98 2.66
CA PHE A 35 -9.22 -11.36 3.28
C PHE A 35 -8.68 -10.22 4.14
N TYR A 36 -8.32 -10.53 5.39
CA TYR A 36 -7.72 -9.58 6.32
C TYR A 36 -6.44 -10.19 6.89
N TRP A 37 -5.32 -9.50 6.73
CA TRP A 37 -4.01 -9.93 7.22
C TRP A 37 -3.37 -8.81 8.00
N ALA A 38 -3.34 -8.92 9.33
CA ALA A 38 -2.75 -7.89 10.18
C ALA A 38 -1.72 -8.43 11.16
N SER A 39 -0.57 -7.76 11.25
CA SER A 39 0.45 -8.02 12.27
C SER A 39 0.93 -9.48 12.30
N ASN A 40 1.09 -10.10 11.13
CA ASN A 40 1.67 -11.44 10.99
C ASN A 40 2.87 -11.35 10.05
N ASN A 41 3.92 -12.15 10.25
CA ASN A 41 5.00 -12.22 9.28
C ASN A 41 4.59 -13.06 8.06
N ILE A 42 5.02 -12.68 6.85
CA ILE A 42 4.90 -13.54 5.66
C ILE A 42 6.25 -14.21 5.47
N SER A 43 6.32 -15.50 5.82
CA SER A 43 7.55 -16.27 5.61
C SER A 43 7.90 -16.44 4.13
N GLY A 44 9.18 -16.70 3.85
CA GLY A 44 9.73 -16.97 2.51
C GLY A 44 9.08 -18.11 1.71
N LYS A 45 8.26 -18.95 2.35
CA LYS A 45 7.66 -20.15 1.76
C LYS A 45 6.13 -20.14 1.83
N CYS A 46 5.50 -19.03 2.20
CA CYS A 46 4.03 -18.92 2.16
C CYS A 46 3.54 -19.10 0.72
N LEU A 47 2.73 -20.13 0.47
CA LEU A 47 2.05 -20.36 -0.81
C LEU A 47 0.58 -19.95 -0.64
N ILE A 48 0.32 -18.69 -0.93
CA ILE A 48 -1.05 -18.18 -1.01
C ILE A 48 -1.51 -18.40 -2.45
N GLN A 49 -2.43 -19.33 -2.67
CA GLN A 49 -3.02 -19.54 -4.00
C GLN A 49 -3.88 -18.35 -4.40
N SER A 50 -4.07 -18.15 -5.70
CA SER A 50 -4.97 -17.11 -6.22
C SER A 50 -6.37 -17.25 -5.62
N PHE A 51 -6.96 -16.14 -5.20
CA PHE A 51 -8.33 -16.08 -4.70
C PHE A 51 -9.26 -15.53 -5.80
N PRO A 52 -9.90 -16.40 -6.60
CA PRO A 52 -10.51 -16.01 -7.87
C PRO A 52 -11.70 -15.06 -7.71
N ILE A 53 -12.41 -15.13 -6.58
CA ILE A 53 -13.60 -14.30 -6.32
C ILE A 53 -13.36 -13.26 -5.22
N LEU A 54 -12.10 -13.02 -4.84
CA LEU A 54 -11.77 -12.09 -3.76
C LEU A 54 -12.17 -10.67 -4.14
N ARG A 55 -13.00 -10.04 -3.32
CA ARG A 55 -13.50 -8.69 -3.56
C ARG A 55 -12.78 -7.65 -2.73
N LYS A 56 -12.35 -8.04 -1.53
CA LYS A 56 -11.73 -7.13 -0.57
C LYS A 56 -10.51 -7.78 0.10
N ALA A 57 -9.41 -7.03 0.14
CA ALA A 57 -8.22 -7.38 0.90
C ALA A 57 -7.77 -6.19 1.75
N ASP A 58 -7.53 -6.44 3.04
CA ASP A 58 -6.95 -5.48 3.97
C ASP A 58 -5.63 -6.08 4.50
N ILE A 59 -4.49 -5.49 4.14
CA ILE A 59 -3.15 -5.94 4.55
C ILE A 59 -2.54 -4.86 5.43
N TYR A 60 -2.33 -5.21 6.70
CA TYR A 60 -1.82 -4.30 7.72
C TYR A 60 -0.52 -4.84 8.31
N TYR A 61 0.59 -4.18 7.98
CA TYR A 61 1.87 -4.39 8.65
C TYR A 61 2.12 -3.19 9.55
N PRO A 62 2.30 -3.36 10.87
CA PRO A 62 2.67 -2.26 11.75
C PRO A 62 4.15 -2.23 12.15
N PHE A 63 4.96 -3.18 11.71
CA PHE A 63 6.34 -3.32 12.17
C PHE A 63 7.26 -3.73 11.02
N THR A 64 8.48 -3.16 11.05
CA THR A 64 9.65 -3.65 10.34
C THR A 64 9.94 -5.06 10.79
N VAL A 65 9.53 -6.04 10.00
CA VAL A 65 10.04 -7.38 10.19
C VAL A 65 11.33 -7.46 9.40
N GLU A 66 12.45 -7.49 10.11
CA GLU A 66 13.72 -8.00 9.56
C GLU A 66 13.41 -9.32 8.84
N GLY A 67 13.46 -9.32 7.51
CA GLY A 67 13.30 -10.54 6.73
C GLY A 67 11.94 -10.79 6.07
N ILE A 68 11.04 -9.81 5.89
CA ILE A 68 9.99 -9.97 4.86
C ILE A 68 10.68 -10.10 3.51
N LYS A 69 10.57 -11.28 2.91
CA LYS A 69 11.22 -11.59 1.64
C LYS A 69 10.38 -11.00 0.52
N ILE A 70 11.00 -10.17 -0.32
CA ILE A 70 10.41 -9.58 -1.54
C ILE A 70 9.56 -10.60 -2.32
N HIS A 71 10.05 -11.84 -2.45
CA HIS A 71 9.33 -12.93 -3.11
C HIS A 71 7.96 -13.25 -2.50
N SER A 72 7.85 -13.31 -1.17
CA SER A 72 6.58 -13.64 -0.54
C SER A 72 5.57 -12.50 -0.60
N THR A 73 6.05 -11.26 -0.54
CA THR A 73 5.24 -10.08 -0.77
C THR A 73 4.67 -10.09 -2.19
N VAL A 74 5.50 -10.43 -3.19
CA VAL A 74 5.06 -10.61 -4.58
C VAL A 74 4.01 -11.72 -4.72
N ASN A 75 4.19 -12.86 -4.03
CA ASN A 75 3.21 -13.94 -4.04
C ASN A 75 1.88 -13.51 -3.43
N LEU A 76 1.90 -12.77 -2.31
CA LEU A 76 0.70 -12.21 -1.71
C LEU A 76 -0.02 -11.27 -2.68
N PHE A 77 0.69 -10.32 -3.29
CA PHE A 77 0.09 -9.37 -4.23
C PHE A 77 -0.49 -10.06 -5.47
N SER A 78 0.19 -11.10 -5.97
CA SER A 78 -0.32 -11.92 -7.07
C SER A 78 -1.61 -12.64 -6.66
N ALA A 79 -1.67 -13.20 -5.45
CA ALA A 79 -2.82 -13.91 -4.94
C ALA A 79 -4.06 -13.03 -4.73
N ILE A 80 -3.86 -11.77 -4.34
CA ILE A 80 -4.94 -10.79 -4.12
C ILE A 80 -5.18 -9.88 -5.33
N SER A 81 -4.55 -10.13 -6.48
CA SER A 81 -4.61 -9.25 -7.67
C SER A 81 -6.03 -9.03 -8.22
N GLN A 82 -6.99 -9.90 -7.91
CA GLN A 82 -8.38 -9.83 -8.38
C GLN A 82 -9.29 -8.92 -7.55
N VAL A 83 -8.78 -8.32 -6.46
CA VAL A 83 -9.58 -7.51 -5.53
C VAL A 83 -10.17 -6.26 -6.19
N GLN A 84 -11.34 -5.87 -5.70
CA GLN A 84 -11.99 -4.60 -6.06
C GLN A 84 -11.69 -3.50 -5.05
N ASN A 85 -11.40 -3.87 -3.81
CA ASN A 85 -11.06 -2.95 -2.72
C ASN A 85 -9.80 -3.46 -2.03
N LEU A 86 -8.77 -2.63 -2.00
CA LEU A 86 -7.49 -2.95 -1.37
C LEU A 86 -7.17 -1.88 -0.34
N ARG A 87 -6.86 -2.30 0.88
CA ARG A 87 -6.22 -1.45 1.89
C ARG A 87 -4.84 -1.99 2.22
N LEU A 88 -3.83 -1.13 2.14
CA LEU A 88 -2.46 -1.43 2.51
C LEU A 88 -1.97 -0.47 3.59
N SER A 89 -1.07 -0.93 4.44
CA SER A 89 -0.55 -0.09 5.53
C SER A 89 0.95 -0.25 5.77
N PHE A 90 1.60 0.89 6.04
CA PHE A 90 2.96 1.08 6.54
C PHE A 90 4.08 0.35 5.77
N GLU A 91 4.84 -0.53 6.43
CA GLU A 91 6.15 -1.00 5.96
C GLU A 91 6.08 -1.81 4.65
N ILE A 92 4.88 -2.24 4.24
CA ILE A 92 4.66 -2.83 2.92
C ILE A 92 5.16 -1.91 1.79
N PHE A 93 5.12 -0.59 1.99
CA PHE A 93 5.58 0.37 1.00
C PHE A 93 7.11 0.41 0.87
N GLU A 94 7.87 0.15 1.92
CA GLU A 94 9.34 0.05 1.82
C GLU A 94 9.74 -1.16 0.97
N ILE A 95 9.09 -2.30 1.20
CA ILE A 95 9.31 -3.53 0.39
C ILE A 95 8.92 -3.28 -1.08
N LEU A 96 7.83 -2.57 -1.31
CA LEU A 96 7.43 -2.18 -2.66
C LEU A 96 8.42 -1.20 -3.29
N SER A 97 9.06 -0.32 -2.52
CA SER A 97 10.11 0.59 -2.99
C SER A 97 11.35 -0.18 -3.43
N GLU A 98 11.81 -1.17 -2.66
CA GLU A 98 12.92 -2.04 -3.06
C GLU A 98 12.61 -2.75 -4.38
N ARG A 99 11.41 -3.35 -4.47
CA ARG A 99 10.94 -4.02 -5.69
C ARG A 99 10.86 -3.05 -6.88
N TYR A 100 10.43 -1.82 -6.63
CA TYR A 100 10.33 -0.77 -7.64
C TYR A 100 11.71 -0.44 -8.22
N PHE A 101 12.72 -0.26 -7.38
CA PHE A 101 14.07 0.06 -7.84
C PHE A 101 14.77 -1.12 -8.50
N GLU A 102 14.59 -2.34 -7.99
CA GLU A 102 15.29 -3.52 -8.50
C GLU A 102 14.65 -4.08 -9.79
N PHE A 103 13.32 -4.04 -9.89
CA PHE A 103 12.59 -4.71 -10.98
C PHE A 103 11.62 -3.81 -11.74
N GLY A 104 11.54 -2.52 -11.40
CA GLY A 104 10.66 -1.57 -12.07
C GLY A 104 9.17 -1.72 -11.72
N GLY A 105 8.81 -2.57 -10.76
CA GLY A 105 7.43 -2.72 -10.30
C GLY A 105 7.02 -4.13 -9.84
N LEU A 106 5.73 -4.28 -9.56
CA LEU A 106 5.11 -5.58 -9.29
C LEU A 106 4.94 -6.38 -10.58
N PRO A 107 5.05 -7.73 -10.53
CA PRO A 107 4.80 -8.59 -11.68
C PRO A 107 3.31 -8.85 -11.94
N CYS A 108 2.42 -8.27 -11.14
CA CYS A 108 0.97 -8.42 -11.24
C CYS A 108 0.29 -7.05 -11.40
N SER A 109 -0.90 -7.04 -12.01
CA SER A 109 -1.74 -5.84 -12.12
C SER A 109 -3.10 -6.06 -11.46
N PHE A 110 -3.61 -5.02 -10.80
CA PHE A 110 -4.91 -5.00 -10.16
C PHE A 110 -5.99 -4.50 -11.13
N ILE A 111 -6.31 -5.33 -12.12
CA ILE A 111 -7.21 -4.97 -13.23
C ILE A 111 -8.67 -4.74 -12.82
N ASN A 112 -9.05 -5.16 -11.61
CA ASN A 112 -10.40 -5.02 -11.07
C ASN A 112 -10.51 -4.03 -9.91
N LEU A 113 -9.40 -3.39 -9.53
CA LEU A 113 -9.30 -2.57 -8.32
C LEU A 113 -9.98 -1.21 -8.52
N LYS A 114 -11.12 -1.03 -7.86
CA LYS A 114 -11.93 0.19 -7.93
C LYS A 114 -11.54 1.19 -6.84
N SER A 115 -11.24 0.69 -5.65
CA SER A 115 -10.88 1.51 -4.49
C SER A 115 -9.57 1.05 -3.87
N LEU A 116 -8.64 1.99 -3.74
CA LEU A 116 -7.35 1.79 -3.09
C LEU A 116 -7.26 2.69 -1.85
N GLN A 117 -6.98 2.09 -0.70
CA GLN A 117 -6.74 2.78 0.55
C GLN A 117 -5.30 2.55 1.00
N ILE A 118 -4.59 3.64 1.28
CA ILE A 118 -3.20 3.66 1.71
C ILE A 118 -3.16 4.25 3.12
N ASP A 119 -2.57 3.54 4.06
CA ASP A 119 -2.28 4.04 5.40
C ASP A 119 -0.76 4.12 5.56
N THR A 120 -0.19 5.30 5.81
CA THR A 120 1.28 5.47 5.79
C THR A 120 1.74 6.56 6.75
N SER A 121 3.02 6.56 7.11
CA SER A 121 3.68 7.70 7.76
C SER A 121 4.14 8.77 6.77
N TRP A 122 3.96 8.54 5.46
CA TRP A 122 4.40 9.43 4.37
C TRP A 122 5.93 9.72 4.41
N SER A 123 6.72 8.69 4.70
CA SER A 123 8.19 8.72 4.59
C SER A 123 8.65 8.76 3.12
N LYS A 124 9.79 9.40 2.83
CA LYS A 124 10.41 9.34 1.48
C LYS A 124 10.72 7.91 1.05
N SER A 125 11.05 7.02 1.99
CA SER A 125 11.26 5.59 1.73
C SER A 125 10.00 4.86 1.22
N HIS A 126 8.81 5.40 1.46
CA HIS A 126 7.52 4.79 1.06
C HIS A 126 7.07 5.24 -0.33
N ILE A 127 7.50 6.41 -0.78
CA ILE A 127 7.02 7.05 -2.01
C ILE A 127 7.21 6.15 -3.25
N PRO A 128 8.39 5.55 -3.49
CA PRO A 128 8.58 4.66 -4.63
C PRO A 128 7.66 3.43 -4.59
N GLY A 129 7.38 2.88 -3.41
CA GLY A 129 6.45 1.78 -3.22
C GLY A 129 4.99 2.16 -3.48
N ILE A 130 4.59 3.39 -3.11
CA ILE A 130 3.28 3.94 -3.47
C ILE A 130 3.19 4.12 -4.99
N ALA A 131 4.23 4.65 -5.64
CA ALA A 131 4.29 4.76 -7.10
C ALA A 131 4.22 3.39 -7.80
N CYS A 132 4.91 2.38 -7.25
CA CYS A 132 4.86 0.98 -7.69
C CYS A 132 3.43 0.43 -7.68
N LEU A 133 2.68 0.74 -6.62
CA LEU A 133 1.29 0.34 -6.49
C LEU A 133 0.38 1.05 -7.49
N PHE A 134 0.54 2.37 -7.66
CA PHE A 134 -0.21 3.15 -8.65
C PHE A 134 0.02 2.62 -10.06
N LYS A 135 1.27 2.33 -10.43
CA LYS A 135 1.65 1.72 -11.71
C LYS A 135 0.91 0.41 -11.97
N SER A 136 0.65 -0.36 -10.91
CA SER A 136 0.00 -1.67 -10.98
C SER A 136 -1.54 -1.58 -10.92
N SER A 137 -2.11 -0.40 -10.64
CA SER A 137 -3.51 -0.20 -10.26
C SER A 137 -4.29 0.64 -11.28
N VAL A 138 -4.21 0.29 -12.55
CA VAL A 138 -4.57 1.19 -13.68
C VAL A 138 -6.05 1.58 -13.80
N VAL A 139 -6.97 0.95 -13.07
CA VAL A 139 -8.42 1.23 -13.12
C VAL A 139 -9.00 1.79 -11.81
N VAL A 140 -8.15 2.24 -10.89
CA VAL A 140 -8.61 2.81 -9.61
C VAL A 140 -9.42 4.08 -9.84
N HIS A 141 -10.61 4.12 -9.26
CA HIS A 141 -11.51 5.26 -9.32
C HIS A 141 -11.42 6.12 -8.05
N THR A 142 -11.21 5.46 -6.90
CA THR A 142 -11.19 6.10 -5.59
C THR A 142 -9.89 5.79 -4.86
N LEU A 143 -9.12 6.82 -4.55
CA LEU A 143 -7.91 6.75 -3.75
C LEU A 143 -8.17 7.37 -2.37
N GLY A 144 -7.94 6.59 -1.32
CA GLY A 144 -7.89 7.08 0.05
C GLY A 144 -6.45 7.03 0.56
N ILE A 145 -6.00 8.09 1.23
CA ILE A 145 -4.70 8.17 1.88
C ILE A 145 -4.92 8.62 3.32
N GLU A 146 -4.58 7.78 4.29
CA GLU A 146 -4.50 8.14 5.70
C GLU A 146 -3.03 8.27 6.13
N ILE A 147 -2.64 9.47 6.55
CA ILE A 147 -1.27 9.79 6.97
C ILE A 147 -1.23 9.83 8.50
N LYS A 148 -0.49 8.91 9.12
CA LYS A 148 -0.49 8.69 10.58
C LYS A 148 0.91 8.78 11.17
N SER A 149 1.06 9.50 12.28
CA SER A 149 2.35 9.76 12.95
C SER A 149 2.73 8.65 13.93
N TYR A 150 2.90 7.42 13.43
CA TYR A 150 3.39 6.31 14.28
C TYR A 150 4.91 6.17 14.26
N CYS A 151 5.57 6.75 13.25
CA CYS A 151 7.02 6.71 13.07
C CYS A 151 7.48 8.11 12.68
N TRP A 152 8.67 8.51 13.13
CA TRP A 152 9.30 9.73 12.63
C TRP A 152 9.53 9.55 11.12
N PRO A 153 8.95 10.40 10.26
CA PRO A 153 9.10 10.24 8.82
C PRO A 153 10.58 10.32 8.48
N GLY A 154 11.11 9.23 7.94
CA GLY A 154 12.48 9.20 7.43
C GLY A 154 12.59 10.19 6.27
N ASN A 155 13.59 11.07 6.33
CA ASN A 155 13.86 12.04 5.26
C ASN A 155 14.82 11.48 4.19
N LYS A 156 14.92 10.15 4.08
CA LYS A 156 15.76 9.46 3.10
C LYS A 156 14.93 8.58 2.20
N TRP A 157 15.35 8.46 0.96
CA TRP A 157 14.76 7.56 -0.03
C TRP A 157 15.14 6.09 0.21
N ASN A 158 16.19 5.85 1.01
CA ASN A 158 16.86 4.55 1.10
C ASN A 158 17.34 4.07 -0.28
N ASN A 159 17.78 5.02 -1.09
CA ASN A 159 18.31 4.78 -2.43
C ASN A 159 19.45 5.77 -2.68
N ASN A 160 20.66 5.25 -2.84
CA ASN A 160 21.87 6.07 -2.95
C ASN A 160 21.81 7.09 -4.11
N LEU A 161 21.15 6.77 -5.22
CA LEU A 161 21.06 7.70 -6.36
C LEU A 161 20.18 8.90 -6.04
N LEU A 162 19.00 8.65 -5.44
CA LEU A 162 18.06 9.72 -5.07
C LEU A 162 18.57 10.54 -3.88
N ASP A 163 19.17 9.87 -2.89
CA ASP A 163 19.70 10.49 -1.68
C ASP A 163 20.91 11.38 -2.00
N ASN A 164 21.88 10.88 -2.77
CA ASN A 164 23.06 11.67 -3.18
C ASN A 164 22.71 12.75 -4.20
N GLY A 165 21.68 12.52 -5.02
CA GLY A 165 21.17 13.50 -5.96
C GLY A 165 20.31 14.60 -5.33
N HIS A 166 20.06 14.55 -4.02
CA HIS A 166 19.16 15.46 -3.30
C HIS A 166 17.77 15.57 -3.96
N CYS A 167 17.27 14.46 -4.51
CA CYS A 167 16.00 14.44 -5.23
C CYS A 167 14.85 14.81 -4.28
N THR A 168 14.02 15.78 -4.69
CA THR A 168 12.82 16.19 -3.96
C THR A 168 11.64 15.28 -4.30
N GLU A 169 10.61 15.28 -3.44
CA GLU A 169 9.39 14.50 -3.71
C GLU A 169 8.71 14.95 -5.00
N GLU A 170 8.67 16.26 -5.25
CA GLU A 170 8.10 16.84 -6.48
C GLU A 170 8.86 16.34 -7.72
N GLN A 171 10.19 16.41 -7.72
CA GLN A 171 11.01 15.89 -8.83
C GLN A 171 10.78 14.41 -9.09
N PHE A 172 10.65 13.60 -8.04
CA PHE A 172 10.35 12.19 -8.17
C PHE A 172 8.98 11.98 -8.83
N TRP A 173 7.94 12.64 -8.33
CA TRP A 173 6.58 12.52 -8.84
C TRP A 173 6.47 12.97 -10.30
N ASP A 174 7.08 14.09 -10.66
CA ASP A 174 7.11 14.59 -12.04
C ASP A 174 7.73 13.58 -13.00
N ALA A 175 8.83 12.94 -12.60
CA ALA A 175 9.46 11.87 -13.37
C ALA A 175 8.55 10.63 -13.53
N GLN A 176 7.57 10.45 -12.65
CA GLN A 176 6.60 9.35 -12.72
C GLN A 176 5.32 9.69 -13.50
N ALA A 177 5.08 10.95 -13.86
CA ALA A 177 3.83 11.40 -14.45
C ALA A 177 3.42 10.60 -15.70
N GLN A 178 4.35 10.37 -16.63
CA GLN A 178 4.09 9.61 -17.85
C GLN A 178 3.79 8.14 -17.54
N THR A 179 4.59 7.52 -16.68
CA THR A 179 4.43 6.11 -16.28
C THR A 179 3.11 5.87 -15.55
N LEU A 180 2.67 6.83 -14.73
CA LEU A 180 1.45 6.74 -13.94
C LEU A 180 0.21 7.26 -14.67
N SER A 181 0.35 7.73 -15.92
CA SER A 181 -0.77 8.26 -16.70
C SER A 181 -2.00 7.33 -16.73
N PRO A 182 -1.88 6.00 -16.92
CA PRO A 182 -3.04 5.11 -16.90
C PRO A 182 -3.84 5.18 -15.58
N PHE A 183 -3.14 5.19 -14.44
CA PHE A 183 -3.75 5.34 -13.12
C PHE A 183 -4.43 6.71 -12.96
N LEU A 184 -3.72 7.78 -13.32
CA LEU A 184 -4.18 9.16 -13.16
C LEU A 184 -5.39 9.48 -14.04
N CYS A 185 -5.49 8.86 -15.22
CA CYS A 185 -6.63 9.00 -16.12
C CYS A 185 -7.91 8.32 -15.61
N HIS A 186 -7.83 7.33 -14.72
CA HIS A 186 -9.04 6.66 -14.19
C HIS A 186 -9.48 7.18 -12.82
N LEU A 187 -8.57 7.87 -12.13
CA LEU A 187 -8.80 8.42 -10.81
C LEU A 187 -9.85 9.53 -10.85
N LYS A 188 -10.92 9.38 -10.06
CA LYS A 188 -12.04 10.35 -9.96
C LYS A 188 -12.15 11.00 -8.60
N VAL A 189 -11.87 10.26 -7.53
CA VAL A 189 -12.05 10.72 -6.17
C VAL A 189 -10.80 10.46 -5.35
N VAL A 190 -10.30 11.50 -4.69
CA VAL A 190 -9.16 11.43 -3.78
C VAL A 190 -9.57 11.92 -2.40
N LYS A 191 -9.27 11.13 -1.36
CA LYS A 191 -9.51 11.50 0.03
C LYS A 191 -8.21 11.37 0.81
N ILE A 192 -7.65 12.49 1.22
CA ILE A 192 -6.45 12.55 2.05
C ILE A 192 -6.86 12.94 3.46
N ARG A 193 -6.44 12.15 4.44
CA ARG A 193 -6.67 12.39 5.85
C ARG A 193 -5.33 12.46 6.57
N VAL A 194 -5.02 13.62 7.14
CA VAL A 194 -3.74 13.91 7.78
C VAL A 194 -3.94 13.99 9.28
N PHE A 195 -3.38 13.04 10.02
CA PHE A 195 -3.42 13.07 11.49
C PHE A 195 -2.34 14.03 12.02
N GLN A 196 -2.62 14.71 13.15
CA GLN A 196 -1.82 15.82 13.68
C GLN A 196 -0.33 15.46 13.93
N ASN A 197 0.54 16.49 13.95
CA ASN A 197 2.00 16.45 14.16
C ASN A 197 2.88 16.01 12.97
N MET A 198 2.41 16.15 11.73
CA MET A 198 3.18 15.83 10.53
C MET A 198 3.56 17.08 9.73
N GLY A 199 4.72 17.05 9.08
CA GLY A 199 5.08 18.04 8.05
C GLY A 199 4.10 18.00 6.89
N HIS A 200 3.68 19.17 6.42
CA HIS A 200 2.68 19.29 5.35
C HIS A 200 3.27 19.12 3.94
N GLU A 201 4.60 19.14 3.79
CA GLU A 201 5.27 19.16 2.48
C GLU A 201 4.91 17.96 1.60
N GLY A 202 4.98 16.74 2.13
CA GLY A 202 4.65 15.55 1.35
C GLY A 202 3.17 15.46 0.96
N VAL A 203 2.28 15.97 1.81
CA VAL A 203 0.84 16.08 1.52
C VAL A 203 0.60 17.07 0.37
N ILE A 204 1.27 18.22 0.43
CA ILE A 204 1.20 19.25 -0.61
C ILE A 204 1.77 18.71 -1.92
N SER A 205 2.89 17.99 -1.86
CA SER A 205 3.55 17.40 -3.03
C SER A 205 2.63 16.41 -3.76
N ILE A 206 2.05 15.43 -3.06
CA ILE A 206 1.14 14.47 -3.70
C ILE A 206 -0.17 15.12 -4.16
N ALA A 207 -0.72 16.05 -3.38
CA ALA A 207 -1.93 16.75 -3.77
C ALA A 207 -1.70 17.55 -5.06
N ARG A 208 -0.57 18.25 -5.17
CA ARG A 208 -0.19 18.99 -6.38
C ARG A 208 -0.05 18.05 -7.57
N PHE A 209 0.74 16.98 -7.44
CA PHE A 209 0.93 16.00 -8.51
C PHE A 209 -0.40 15.41 -9.01
N LEU A 210 -1.29 15.02 -8.10
CA LEU A 210 -2.59 14.47 -8.45
C LEU A 210 -3.51 15.50 -9.12
N LEU A 211 -3.46 16.77 -8.71
CA LEU A 211 -4.22 17.85 -9.35
C LEU A 211 -3.69 18.19 -10.75
N GLU A 212 -2.37 18.21 -10.92
CA GLU A 212 -1.73 18.56 -12.19
C GLU A 212 -1.91 17.48 -13.26
N HIS A 213 -1.89 16.20 -12.88
CA HIS A 213 -1.93 15.10 -13.85
C HIS A 213 -3.24 14.28 -13.84
N GLY A 214 -4.07 14.41 -12.81
CA GLY A 214 -5.36 13.71 -12.67
C GLY A 214 -6.46 14.32 -13.53
N LYS A 215 -6.40 14.14 -14.86
CA LYS A 215 -7.31 14.78 -15.83
C LYS A 215 -8.80 14.49 -15.58
N ASN A 216 -9.14 13.35 -15.01
CA ASN A 216 -10.50 12.93 -14.72
C ASN A 216 -10.88 13.04 -13.24
N LEU A 217 -10.04 13.70 -12.43
CA LEU A 217 -10.28 13.93 -11.02
C LEU A 217 -11.48 14.88 -10.86
N GLN A 218 -12.51 14.39 -10.18
CA GLN A 218 -13.76 15.11 -9.94
C GLN A 218 -13.82 15.69 -8.54
N GLU A 219 -13.18 15.03 -7.57
CA GLU A 219 -13.24 15.41 -6.17
C GLU A 219 -11.90 15.11 -5.49
N MET A 220 -11.39 16.11 -4.76
CA MET A 220 -10.26 15.94 -3.83
C MET A 220 -10.64 16.54 -2.48
N ILE A 221 -10.66 15.70 -1.44
CA ILE A 221 -10.95 16.12 -0.07
C ILE A 221 -9.67 15.93 0.75
N ILE A 222 -9.20 17.00 1.39
CA ILE A 222 -8.11 16.94 2.37
C ILE A 222 -8.69 17.28 3.74
N THR A 223 -8.53 16.37 4.70
CA THR A 223 -9.06 16.52 6.06
C THR A 223 -7.97 16.40 7.11
N THR A 224 -8.00 17.30 8.08
CA THR A 224 -7.13 17.26 9.26
C THR A 224 -8.02 17.21 10.50
N PRO A 225 -8.29 16.04 11.08
CA PRO A 225 -9.12 15.95 12.28
C PRO A 225 -8.47 16.74 13.43
N ARG A 226 -9.25 17.64 14.04
CA ARG A 226 -8.85 18.31 15.29
C ARG A 226 -8.99 17.31 16.42
N TYR A 227 -7.89 16.90 17.04
CA TYR A 227 -7.96 16.27 18.35
C TYR A 227 -8.12 17.37 19.39
N TYR A 228 -9.18 17.29 20.19
CA TYR A 228 -9.35 18.15 21.35
C TYR A 228 -8.21 17.86 22.32
N THR A 229 -7.26 18.79 22.43
CA THR A 229 -6.40 18.88 23.61
C THR A 229 -7.32 19.22 24.78
N LYS A 230 -7.60 18.23 25.65
CA LYS A 230 -8.08 18.57 26.98
C LYS A 230 -7.01 19.47 27.61
N PRO A 231 -7.35 20.67 28.12
CA PRO A 231 -6.42 21.43 28.94
C PRO A 231 -6.01 20.53 30.12
N LEU A 232 -4.71 20.43 30.38
CA LEU A 232 -4.23 19.91 31.65
C LEU A 232 -4.81 20.83 32.74
N MET A 233 -5.75 20.31 33.52
CA MET A 233 -6.12 20.88 34.82
C MET A 233 -5.11 20.44 35.86
#